data_AF-A0A7K9HYF1-F1
#
_entry.id   AF-A0A7K9HYF1-F1
#
_cell.length_a   1.000
_cell.length_b   1.000
_cell.length_c   1.000
_cell.angle_alpha   90.00
_cell.angle_beta   90.00
_cell.angle_gamma   90.00
#
_symmetry.space_group_name_H-M   'P 1'
#
loop_
_entity.id
_entity.type
_entity.pdbx_description
1 polymer ?
#
loop_
_entity_poly.entity_id
_entity_poly.type
_entity_poly.pdbx_seq_one_letter_code
_entity_poly.pdbx_strand_id
1 'polypeptide(L)'
;AATGCPGGTPGAGEEVARLVAMAEVPEEELNPFEVLGVELTASDAELRKAYRRLAVLVHPDKSQHPRAEAAFKVLRAAWDMVSSPEKRREYEIKQMAENELTRSVNEFLSRLQDDLKEAMNTMMCSKCQGKHRRFEMERDPQSGRYCAECGELHPVKEGDFWAESSLLGLKITYFAMMDGKIYDITEWAGCQRVSISPDTHRVPYHISFGSRGSTPAGRQRSTPKANPPSAADLQDFF
;
A
#
# COMPACT_ATOMS: atom_id res chain seq x y z
N ALA A 1 -18.51 -16.16 -31.72
CA ALA A 1 -17.44 -17.09 -32.14
C ALA A 1 -16.83 -17.67 -30.89
N ALA A 2 -16.90 -19.00 -30.72
CA ALA A 2 -16.35 -19.70 -29.57
C ALA A 2 -14.82 -19.73 -29.65
N THR A 3 -14.14 -19.15 -28.68
CA THR A 3 -12.70 -19.28 -28.47
C THR A 3 -12.42 -20.65 -27.87
N GLY A 4 -11.89 -21.56 -28.68
CA GLY A 4 -11.44 -22.88 -28.23
C GLY A 4 -10.12 -22.77 -27.47
N CYS A 5 -10.06 -23.38 -26.28
CA CYS A 5 -8.84 -23.60 -25.52
C CYS A 5 -8.00 -24.72 -26.16
N PRO A 6 -6.69 -24.56 -26.36
CA PRO A 6 -5.83 -25.64 -26.84
C PRO A 6 -5.45 -26.55 -25.66
N GLY A 7 -6.26 -27.58 -25.42
CA GLY A 7 -5.93 -28.66 -24.49
C GLY A 7 -4.93 -29.64 -25.10
N GLY A 8 -3.70 -29.19 -25.36
CA GLY A 8 -2.58 -30.08 -25.64
C GLY A 8 -1.98 -30.57 -24.33
N THR A 9 -1.95 -31.88 -24.08
CA THR A 9 -1.19 -32.43 -22.95
C THR A 9 0.28 -32.06 -23.12
N PRO A 10 0.92 -31.37 -22.14
CA PRO A 10 2.32 -30.99 -22.24
C PRO A 10 3.21 -32.21 -22.46
N GLY A 11 4.29 -32.02 -23.20
CA GLY A 11 5.25 -33.09 -23.49
C GLY A 11 5.90 -33.60 -22.20
N ALA A 12 6.28 -34.89 -22.16
CA ALA A 12 6.92 -35.51 -20.99
C ALA A 12 8.15 -34.74 -20.47
N GLY A 13 8.94 -34.13 -21.35
CA GLY A 13 10.09 -33.29 -20.96
C GLY A 13 9.72 -31.91 -20.40
N GLU A 14 8.60 -31.35 -20.84
CA GLU A 14 8.10 -30.03 -20.40
C GLU A 14 7.55 -30.11 -18.97
N GLU A 15 6.83 -31.19 -18.66
CA GLU A 15 6.34 -31.49 -17.30
C GLU A 15 7.48 -31.60 -16.28
N VAL A 16 8.57 -32.28 -16.64
CA VAL A 16 9.74 -32.42 -15.77
C VAL A 16 10.41 -31.05 -15.57
N ALA A 17 10.57 -30.26 -16.63
CA ALA A 17 11.14 -28.92 -16.53
C ALA A 17 10.31 -27.99 -15.62
N ARG A 18 8.96 -28.05 -15.70
CA ARG A 18 8.08 -27.31 -14.79
C ARG A 18 8.32 -27.68 -13.33
N LEU A 19 8.34 -28.98 -13.01
CA LEU A 19 8.56 -29.46 -11.65
C LEU A 19 9.95 -29.10 -11.12
N VAL A 20 10.97 -29.10 -11.99
CA VAL A 20 12.32 -28.65 -11.63
C VAL A 20 12.35 -27.16 -11.31
N ALA A 21 11.61 -26.32 -12.04
CA ALA A 21 11.51 -24.88 -11.76
C ALA A 21 10.86 -24.61 -10.39
N MET A 22 9.90 -25.45 -9.98
CA MET A 22 9.24 -25.34 -8.68
C MET A 22 10.10 -25.85 -7.51
N ALA A 23 11.27 -26.45 -7.76
CA ALA A 23 12.15 -26.97 -6.70
C ALA A 23 12.85 -25.90 -5.86
N GLU A 24 12.78 -24.64 -6.29
CA GLU A 24 13.32 -23.48 -5.55
C GLU A 24 12.27 -22.83 -4.64
N VAL A 25 10.99 -23.23 -4.77
CA VAL A 25 9.89 -22.71 -3.94
C VAL A 25 9.87 -23.45 -2.60
N PRO A 26 9.72 -22.75 -1.45
CA PRO A 26 9.53 -23.37 -0.14
C PRO A 26 8.34 -24.34 -0.13
N GLU A 27 8.45 -25.43 0.63
CA GLU A 27 7.39 -26.45 0.68
C GLU A 27 6.08 -25.89 1.25
N GLU A 28 6.14 -24.86 2.09
CA GLU A 28 4.97 -24.20 2.69
C GLU A 28 4.21 -23.30 1.70
N GLU A 29 4.86 -22.83 0.64
CA GLU A 29 4.30 -21.96 -0.40
C GLU A 29 3.87 -22.75 -1.65
N LEU A 30 4.11 -24.06 -1.66
CA LEU A 30 3.85 -24.93 -2.79
C LEU A 30 2.34 -25.11 -3.00
N ASN A 31 1.84 -24.84 -4.20
CA ASN A 31 0.46 -25.19 -4.57
C ASN A 31 0.40 -26.63 -5.11
N PRO A 32 -0.20 -27.59 -4.37
CA PRO A 32 -0.20 -28.99 -4.75
C PRO A 32 -0.98 -29.26 -6.04
N PHE A 33 -2.00 -28.46 -6.36
CA PHE A 33 -2.79 -28.61 -7.59
C PHE A 33 -1.98 -28.17 -8.83
N GLU A 34 -1.22 -27.08 -8.73
CA GLU A 34 -0.33 -26.62 -9.81
C GLU A 34 0.84 -27.59 -10.03
N VAL A 35 1.43 -28.12 -8.95
CA VAL A 35 2.48 -29.14 -9.04
C VAL A 35 1.97 -30.38 -9.75
N LEU A 36 0.78 -30.87 -9.36
CA LEU A 36 0.14 -32.03 -9.97
C LEU A 36 -0.42 -31.74 -11.38
N GLY A 37 -0.47 -30.47 -11.80
CA GLY A 37 -1.01 -30.06 -13.10
C GLY A 37 -2.51 -30.33 -13.22
N VAL A 38 -3.27 -30.12 -12.15
CA VAL A 38 -4.72 -30.32 -12.09
C VAL A 38 -5.43 -29.05 -11.62
N GLU A 39 -6.72 -28.95 -11.93
CA GLU A 39 -7.58 -27.86 -11.45
C GLU A 39 -7.79 -27.96 -9.93
N LEU A 40 -8.04 -26.83 -9.27
CA LEU A 40 -8.39 -26.77 -7.83
C LEU A 40 -9.65 -27.59 -7.51
N THR A 41 -10.55 -27.76 -8.48
CA THR A 41 -11.78 -28.55 -8.38
C THR A 41 -11.59 -30.03 -8.69
N ALA A 42 -10.35 -30.48 -8.96
CA ALA A 42 -10.07 -31.87 -9.33
C ALA A 42 -10.53 -32.86 -8.25
N SER A 43 -11.05 -33.99 -8.68
CA SER A 43 -11.43 -35.10 -7.82
C SER A 43 -10.22 -35.88 -7.29
N ASP A 44 -10.40 -36.63 -6.20
CA ASP A 44 -9.34 -37.46 -5.64
C ASP A 44 -8.82 -38.51 -6.63
N ALA A 45 -9.68 -38.99 -7.54
CA ALA A 45 -9.30 -39.91 -8.60
C ALA A 45 -8.34 -39.25 -9.61
N GLU A 46 -8.59 -37.98 -9.95
CA GLU A 46 -7.75 -37.20 -10.86
C GLU A 46 -6.41 -36.86 -10.23
N LEU A 47 -6.40 -36.43 -8.96
CA LEU A 47 -5.17 -36.20 -8.18
C LEU A 47 -4.28 -37.45 -8.16
N ARG A 48 -4.86 -38.61 -7.82
CA ARG A 48 -4.14 -39.89 -7.81
C ARG A 48 -3.61 -40.29 -9.19
N LYS A 49 -4.39 -40.03 -10.24
CA LYS A 49 -4.00 -40.32 -11.63
C LYS A 49 -2.84 -39.43 -12.08
N ALA A 50 -2.91 -38.13 -11.78
CA ALA A 50 -1.87 -37.16 -12.08
C ALA A 50 -0.56 -37.51 -11.36
N TYR A 51 -0.63 -37.77 -10.06
CA TYR A 51 0.54 -38.17 -9.27
C TYR A 51 1.24 -39.41 -9.85
N ARG A 52 0.49 -40.48 -10.16
CA ARG A 52 1.08 -41.70 -10.75
C ARG A 52 1.74 -41.43 -12.09
N ARG A 53 1.13 -40.60 -12.95
CA ARG A 53 1.70 -40.21 -14.24
C ARG A 53 3.02 -39.47 -14.04
N LEU A 54 3.02 -38.43 -13.20
CA LEU A 54 4.19 -37.60 -12.94
C LEU A 54 5.30 -38.39 -12.25
N ALA A 55 4.99 -39.24 -11.28
CA ALA A 55 5.95 -40.05 -10.54
C ALA A 55 6.76 -40.97 -11.47
N VAL A 56 6.16 -41.48 -12.55
CA VAL A 56 6.87 -42.27 -13.57
C VAL A 56 7.81 -41.41 -14.42
N LEU A 57 7.41 -40.17 -14.72
CA LEU A 57 8.18 -39.23 -15.55
C LEU A 57 9.40 -38.66 -14.82
N VAL A 58 9.27 -38.39 -13.52
CA VAL A 58 10.33 -37.83 -12.66
C VAL A 58 11.09 -38.88 -11.85
N HIS A 59 10.82 -40.18 -12.05
CA HIS A 59 11.52 -41.24 -11.33
C HIS A 59 13.04 -41.20 -11.63
N PRO A 60 13.93 -41.22 -10.62
CA PRO A 60 15.38 -41.10 -10.83
C PRO A 60 15.94 -42.17 -11.77
N ASP A 61 15.42 -43.40 -11.69
CA ASP A 61 15.88 -44.51 -12.56
C ASP A 61 15.35 -44.45 -14.01
N LYS A 62 14.26 -43.72 -14.28
CA LYS A 62 13.58 -43.73 -15.60
C LYS A 62 13.71 -42.42 -16.35
N SER A 63 13.94 -41.33 -15.63
CA SER A 63 14.07 -40.00 -16.20
C SER A 63 15.49 -39.76 -16.70
N GLN A 64 15.63 -39.15 -17.88
CA GLN A 64 16.93 -38.74 -18.43
C GLN A 64 17.34 -37.34 -17.96
N HIS A 65 16.50 -36.66 -17.16
CA HIS A 65 16.74 -35.28 -16.76
C HIS A 65 17.70 -35.21 -15.55
N PRO A 66 18.77 -34.40 -15.59
CA PRO A 66 19.79 -34.36 -14.53
C PRO A 66 19.25 -33.87 -13.18
N ARG A 67 18.14 -33.12 -13.16
CA ARG A 67 17.44 -32.65 -11.95
C ARG A 67 16.16 -33.43 -11.63
N ALA A 68 15.99 -34.65 -12.14
CA ALA A 68 14.78 -35.45 -11.91
C ALA A 68 14.49 -35.69 -10.42
N GLU A 69 15.53 -35.88 -9.59
CA GLU A 69 15.40 -36.04 -8.14
C GLU A 69 14.77 -34.81 -7.46
N ALA A 70 15.18 -33.60 -7.87
CA ALA A 70 14.61 -32.37 -7.35
C ALA A 70 13.11 -32.24 -7.71
N ALA A 71 12.74 -32.56 -8.95
CA ALA A 71 11.35 -32.60 -9.39
C ALA A 71 10.53 -33.65 -8.63
N PHE A 72 11.12 -34.82 -8.33
CA PHE A 72 10.48 -35.85 -7.54
C PHE A 72 10.22 -35.39 -6.10
N LYS A 73 11.16 -34.65 -5.50
CA LYS A 73 10.98 -34.06 -4.16
C LYS A 73 9.77 -33.12 -4.12
N VAL A 74 9.66 -32.21 -5.08
CA VAL A 74 8.53 -31.27 -5.23
C VAL A 74 7.20 -32.02 -5.39
N LEU A 75 7.17 -33.00 -6.30
CA LEU A 75 5.98 -33.82 -6.54
C LEU A 75 5.53 -34.55 -5.27
N ARG A 76 6.47 -35.08 -4.49
CA ARG A 76 6.18 -35.79 -3.24
C ARG A 76 5.65 -34.84 -2.18
N ALA A 77 6.28 -33.68 -1.99
CA ALA A 77 5.80 -32.66 -1.05
C ALA A 77 4.36 -32.23 -1.36
N ALA A 78 4.06 -31.93 -2.63
CA ALA A 78 2.70 -31.63 -3.07
C ALA A 78 1.71 -32.77 -2.79
N TRP A 79 2.10 -34.01 -3.14
CA TRP A 79 1.25 -35.17 -2.89
C TRP A 79 0.99 -35.38 -1.40
N ASP A 80 1.98 -35.16 -0.54
CA ASP A 80 1.83 -35.34 0.89
C ASP A 80 0.78 -34.40 1.50
N MET A 81 0.52 -33.23 0.89
CA MET A 81 -0.52 -32.27 1.31
C MET A 81 -1.94 -32.67 0.88
N VAL A 82 -2.11 -33.36 -0.25
CA VAL A 82 -3.44 -33.68 -0.82
C VAL A 82 -3.70 -35.18 -0.97
N SER A 83 -2.84 -36.02 -0.40
CA SER A 83 -2.85 -37.48 -0.57
C SER A 83 -4.09 -38.16 0.00
N SER A 84 -4.68 -37.60 1.05
CA SER A 84 -5.93 -38.08 1.65
C SER A 84 -6.98 -36.97 1.68
N PRO A 85 -8.27 -37.33 1.72
CA PRO A 85 -9.36 -36.36 1.86
C PRO A 85 -9.21 -35.48 3.11
N GLU A 86 -8.70 -36.04 4.20
CA GLU A 86 -8.44 -35.31 5.45
C GLU A 86 -7.36 -34.25 5.25
N LYS A 87 -6.21 -34.62 4.68
CA LYS A 87 -5.11 -33.67 4.43
C LYS A 87 -5.48 -32.60 3.41
N ARG A 88 -6.22 -32.98 2.36
CA ARG A 88 -6.77 -32.02 1.40
C ARG A 88 -7.67 -31.00 2.09
N ARG A 89 -8.55 -31.45 2.99
CA ARG A 89 -9.43 -30.56 3.75
C ARG A 89 -8.63 -29.63 4.68
N GLU A 90 -7.61 -30.14 5.36
CA GLU A 90 -6.71 -29.32 6.18
C GLU A 90 -6.00 -28.26 5.36
N TYR A 91 -5.47 -28.62 4.18
CA TYR A 91 -4.87 -27.70 3.23
C TYR A 91 -5.87 -26.62 2.79
N GLU A 92 -7.07 -27.02 2.36
CA GLU A 92 -8.11 -26.08 1.91
C GLU A 92 -8.52 -25.10 3.04
N ILE A 93 -8.69 -25.58 4.28
CA ILE A 93 -9.00 -24.72 5.43
C ILE A 93 -7.86 -23.74 5.72
N LYS A 94 -6.61 -24.21 5.69
CA LYS A 94 -5.42 -23.36 5.88
C LYS A 94 -5.37 -22.27 4.82
N GLN A 95 -5.53 -22.63 3.54
CA GLN A 95 -5.53 -21.65 2.45
C GLN A 95 -6.68 -20.65 2.56
N MET A 96 -7.88 -21.09 2.95
CA MET A 96 -9.00 -20.19 3.19
C MET A 96 -8.71 -19.18 4.32
N ALA A 97 -8.12 -19.65 5.42
CA ALA A 97 -7.76 -18.78 6.55
C ALA A 97 -6.68 -17.76 6.18
N GLU A 98 -5.61 -18.19 5.47
CA GLU A 98 -4.54 -17.31 5.00
C GLU A 98 -5.05 -16.27 3.99
N ASN A 99 -5.92 -16.69 3.07
CA ASN A 99 -6.55 -15.80 2.09
C ASN A 99 -7.44 -14.75 2.78
N GLU A 100 -8.24 -15.14 3.76
CA GLU A 100 -9.10 -14.21 4.49
C GLU A 100 -8.29 -13.22 5.33
N LEU A 101 -7.22 -13.68 5.99
CA LEU A 101 -6.30 -12.80 6.71
C LEU A 101 -5.66 -11.79 5.77
N THR A 102 -5.13 -12.24 4.64
CA THR A 102 -4.50 -11.39 3.63
C THR A 102 -5.49 -10.34 3.10
N ARG A 103 -6.73 -10.76 2.82
CA ARG A 103 -7.81 -9.87 2.39
C ARG A 103 -8.10 -8.80 3.45
N SER A 104 -8.25 -9.20 4.71
CA SER A 104 -8.54 -8.30 5.83
C SER A 104 -7.42 -7.27 6.05
N VAL A 105 -6.16 -7.69 6.00
CA VAL A 105 -5.01 -6.78 6.12
C VAL A 105 -4.96 -5.78 4.97
N ASN A 106 -5.14 -6.25 3.73
CA ASN A 106 -5.13 -5.38 2.56
C ASN A 106 -6.27 -4.34 2.61
N GLU A 107 -7.46 -4.75 3.05
CA GLU A 107 -8.59 -3.84 3.26
C GLU A 107 -8.27 -2.79 4.32
N PHE A 108 -7.68 -3.20 5.44
CA PHE A 108 -7.25 -2.28 6.50
C PHE A 108 -6.22 -1.25 6.00
N LEU A 109 -5.18 -1.71 5.29
CA LEU A 109 -4.14 -0.82 4.75
C LEU A 109 -4.70 0.18 3.74
N SER A 110 -5.65 -0.25 2.91
CA SER A 110 -6.32 0.62 1.93
C SER A 110 -7.12 1.72 2.63
N ARG A 111 -7.89 1.36 3.66
CA ARG A 111 -8.64 2.34 4.47
C ARG A 111 -7.72 3.34 5.17
N LEU A 112 -6.62 2.87 5.75
CA LEU A 112 -5.62 3.76 6.35
C LEU A 112 -5.01 4.73 5.33
N GLN A 113 -4.71 4.25 4.13
CA GLN A 113 -4.18 5.10 3.06
C GLN A 113 -5.18 6.17 2.64
N ASP A 114 -6.47 5.81 2.54
CA ASP A 114 -7.55 6.75 2.23
C ASP A 114 -7.71 7.80 3.33
N ASP A 115 -7.70 7.39 4.60
CA ASP A 115 -7.78 8.31 5.75
C ASP A 115 -6.60 9.29 5.79
N LEU A 116 -5.37 8.79 5.54
CA LEU A 116 -4.18 9.63 5.44
C LEU A 116 -4.29 10.61 4.28
N LYS A 117 -4.75 10.14 3.12
CA LYS A 117 -4.96 10.99 1.94
C LYS A 117 -6.03 12.06 2.19
N GLU A 118 -7.11 11.73 2.88
CA GLU A 118 -8.14 12.70 3.26
C GLU A 118 -7.58 13.74 4.24
N ALA A 119 -6.87 13.29 5.29
CA ALA A 119 -6.25 14.18 6.26
C ALA A 119 -5.23 15.12 5.60
N MET A 120 -4.42 14.60 4.68
CA MET A 120 -3.46 15.41 3.92
C MET A 120 -4.13 16.34 2.92
N ASN A 121 -5.29 16.02 2.37
CA ASN A 121 -5.99 16.88 1.40
C ASN A 121 -7.10 17.72 2.04
N THR A 122 -7.03 17.94 3.35
CA THR A 122 -7.98 18.80 4.06
C THR A 122 -7.29 19.83 4.94
N MET A 123 -7.99 20.93 5.18
CA MET A 123 -7.56 22.05 6.00
C MET A 123 -8.60 22.33 7.07
N MET A 124 -8.17 22.48 8.31
CA MET A 124 -9.06 22.87 9.41
C MET A 124 -9.43 24.35 9.29
N CYS A 125 -10.72 24.66 9.45
CA CYS A 125 -11.20 26.05 9.46
C CYS A 125 -11.60 26.46 10.88
N SER A 126 -11.00 27.53 11.38
CA SER A 126 -11.29 28.08 12.71
C SER A 126 -12.70 28.66 12.82
N LYS A 127 -13.31 29.05 11.69
CA LYS A 127 -14.62 29.72 11.65
C LYS A 127 -15.80 28.75 11.73
N CYS A 128 -15.79 27.68 10.93
CA CYS A 128 -16.84 26.66 10.95
C CYS A 128 -16.48 25.45 11.83
N GLN A 129 -15.23 25.39 12.33
CA GLN A 129 -14.65 24.26 13.06
C GLN A 129 -14.60 22.93 12.28
N GLY A 130 -14.93 22.96 10.99
CA GLY A 130 -14.90 21.82 10.07
C GLY A 130 -13.60 21.72 9.27
N LYS A 131 -13.59 20.73 8.38
CA LYS A 131 -12.53 20.49 7.39
C LYS A 131 -12.99 20.99 6.02
N HIS A 132 -12.07 21.59 5.26
CA HIS A 132 -12.28 21.95 3.85
C HIS A 132 -11.26 21.25 3.00
N ARG A 133 -11.63 20.85 1.79
CA ARG A 133 -10.68 20.20 0.89
C ARG A 133 -9.68 21.23 0.34
N ARG A 134 -8.44 20.78 0.20
CA ARG A 134 -7.40 21.42 -0.61
C ARG A 134 -7.09 20.54 -1.82
N PHE A 135 -6.88 21.15 -2.96
CA PHE A 135 -6.56 20.42 -4.20
C PHE A 135 -5.15 20.76 -4.63
N GLU A 136 -4.28 19.75 -4.71
CA GLU A 136 -2.91 19.93 -5.20
C GLU A 136 -2.95 20.38 -6.66
N MET A 137 -2.15 21.39 -6.99
CA MET A 137 -2.03 21.95 -8.32
C MET A 137 -0.72 21.53 -8.95
N GLU A 138 -0.77 21.15 -10.22
CA GLU A 138 0.43 20.89 -11.03
C GLU A 138 1.08 22.22 -11.44
N ARG A 139 1.78 22.87 -10.51
CA ARG A 139 2.52 24.12 -10.73
C ARG A 139 3.92 24.03 -10.16
N ASP A 140 4.91 24.53 -10.90
CA ASP A 140 6.28 24.66 -10.42
C ASP A 140 6.37 25.82 -9.40
N PRO A 141 6.85 25.58 -8.16
CA PRO A 141 7.09 26.65 -7.19
C PRO A 141 7.98 27.78 -7.68
N GLN A 142 8.87 27.57 -8.64
CA GLN A 142 9.72 28.65 -9.20
C GLN A 142 8.94 29.65 -10.07
N SER A 143 7.78 29.25 -10.59
CA SER A 143 6.91 30.05 -11.46
C SER A 143 5.44 29.85 -11.09
N GLY A 144 5.13 29.80 -9.78
CA GLY A 144 3.85 29.31 -9.28
C GLY A 144 2.73 30.35 -9.19
N ARG A 145 3.09 31.64 -9.15
CA ARG A 145 2.16 32.76 -8.92
C ARG A 145 2.16 33.75 -10.08
N TYR A 146 1.00 34.08 -10.60
CA TYR A 146 0.86 35.14 -11.61
C TYR A 146 0.85 36.55 -10.99
N CYS A 147 1.43 37.52 -11.70
CA CYS A 147 1.37 38.94 -11.37
C CYS A 147 0.90 39.78 -12.56
N ALA A 148 -0.19 40.54 -12.39
CA ALA A 148 -0.73 41.39 -13.43
C ALA A 148 0.14 42.64 -13.70
N GLU A 149 0.86 43.15 -12.70
CA GLU A 149 1.76 44.30 -12.87
C GLU A 149 2.99 43.96 -13.71
N CYS A 150 3.51 42.74 -13.58
CA CYS A 150 4.69 42.27 -14.33
C CYS A 150 4.33 41.55 -15.62
N GLY A 151 3.12 40.97 -15.71
CA GLY A 151 2.73 40.09 -16.81
C GLY A 151 3.45 38.73 -16.82
N GLU A 152 4.04 38.34 -15.69
CA GLU A 152 4.94 37.19 -15.57
C GLU A 152 4.60 36.31 -14.36
N LEU A 153 5.12 35.09 -14.34
CA LEU A 153 5.04 34.16 -13.21
C LEU A 153 6.22 34.36 -12.25
N HIS A 154 5.94 34.33 -10.95
CA HIS A 154 6.91 34.51 -9.89
C HIS A 154 7.07 33.26 -9.01
N PRO A 155 8.25 33.11 -8.38
CA PRO A 155 8.48 32.06 -7.42
C PRO A 155 7.62 32.23 -6.17
N VAL A 156 7.30 31.09 -5.56
CA VAL A 156 6.47 30.96 -4.37
C VAL A 156 7.27 30.26 -3.28
N LYS A 157 7.13 30.74 -2.04
CA LYS A 157 7.80 30.22 -0.84
C LYS A 157 6.81 29.51 0.08
N GLU A 158 7.35 28.66 0.95
CA GLU A 158 6.54 27.89 1.91
C GLU A 158 5.72 28.84 2.77
N GLY A 159 4.41 28.61 2.86
CA GLY A 159 3.45 29.46 3.57
C GLY A 159 2.89 30.62 2.77
N ASP A 160 3.35 30.90 1.55
CA ASP A 160 2.77 31.97 0.72
C ASP A 160 1.29 31.70 0.44
N PHE A 161 0.45 32.74 0.60
CA PHE A 161 -0.99 32.69 0.36
C PHE A 161 -1.42 33.87 -0.50
N TRP A 162 -1.98 33.58 -1.68
CA TRP A 162 -2.36 34.58 -2.67
C TRP A 162 -3.68 34.22 -3.35
N ALA A 163 -4.16 35.15 -4.18
CA ALA A 163 -5.32 34.94 -5.03
C ALA A 163 -4.98 35.27 -6.48
N GLU A 164 -5.60 34.57 -7.42
CA GLU A 164 -5.52 34.87 -8.85
C GLU A 164 -6.92 35.06 -9.41
N SER A 165 -7.03 35.97 -10.38
CA SER A 165 -8.29 36.20 -11.08
C SER A 165 -8.34 35.43 -12.39
N SER A 166 -9.52 34.92 -12.73
CA SER A 166 -9.80 34.25 -13.99
C SER A 166 -11.17 34.68 -14.51
N LEU A 167 -11.49 34.33 -15.76
CA LEU A 167 -12.75 34.70 -16.41
C LEU A 167 -13.00 36.22 -16.38
N LEU A 168 -12.00 37.02 -16.78
CA LEU A 168 -12.07 38.49 -16.75
C LEU A 168 -12.41 39.06 -15.36
N GLY A 169 -11.92 38.43 -14.30
CA GLY A 169 -12.14 38.86 -12.91
C GLY A 169 -13.40 38.30 -12.25
N LEU A 170 -14.21 37.51 -12.96
CA LEU A 170 -15.45 36.94 -12.41
C LEU A 170 -15.20 35.80 -11.43
N LYS A 171 -14.04 35.15 -11.51
CA LYS A 171 -13.69 34.04 -10.63
C LYS A 171 -12.36 34.31 -9.96
N ILE A 172 -12.39 34.39 -8.63
CA ILE A 172 -11.20 34.49 -7.78
C ILE A 172 -10.90 33.10 -7.23
N THR A 173 -9.69 32.62 -7.48
CA THR A 173 -9.16 31.37 -6.94
C THR A 173 -8.08 31.68 -5.93
N TYR A 174 -8.11 31.02 -4.78
CA TYR A 174 -7.16 31.22 -3.70
C TYR A 174 -6.16 30.07 -3.66
N PHE A 175 -4.87 30.39 -3.57
CA PHE A 175 -3.79 29.41 -3.58
C PHE A 175 -2.89 29.57 -2.36
N ALA A 176 -2.40 28.45 -1.83
CA ALA A 176 -1.38 28.46 -0.81
C ALA A 176 -0.28 27.43 -1.10
N MET A 177 0.95 27.78 -0.74
CA MET A 177 2.10 26.90 -0.80
C MET A 177 2.29 26.22 0.56
N MET A 178 2.17 24.90 0.58
CA MET A 178 2.22 24.06 1.77
C MET A 178 2.95 22.76 1.45
N ASP A 179 3.73 22.24 2.37
CA ASP A 179 4.38 20.93 2.23
C ASP A 179 5.22 20.83 0.92
N GLY A 180 5.78 21.97 0.47
CA GLY A 180 6.53 22.08 -0.79
C GLY A 180 5.69 22.07 -2.08
N LYS A 181 4.36 22.14 -1.99
CA LYS A 181 3.44 22.11 -3.15
C LYS A 181 2.43 23.23 -3.12
N ILE A 182 1.85 23.54 -4.27
CA ILE A 182 0.82 24.58 -4.42
C ILE A 182 -0.56 23.93 -4.39
N TYR A 183 -1.47 24.49 -3.60
CA TYR A 183 -2.83 23.99 -3.46
C TYR A 183 -3.87 25.07 -3.75
N ASP A 184 -4.96 24.70 -4.43
CA ASP A 184 -6.21 25.47 -4.45
C ASP A 184 -6.93 25.27 -3.11
N ILE A 185 -7.17 26.38 -2.42
CA ILE A 185 -7.81 26.45 -1.11
C ILE A 185 -9.03 27.37 -1.11
N THR A 186 -9.63 27.59 -2.28
CA THR A 186 -10.76 28.52 -2.51
C THR A 186 -11.94 28.23 -1.59
N GLU A 187 -12.24 26.96 -1.35
CA GLU A 187 -13.34 26.55 -0.45
C GLU A 187 -13.10 27.03 0.99
N TRP A 188 -11.89 26.81 1.51
CA TRP A 188 -11.49 27.20 2.86
C TRP A 188 -11.39 28.73 3.02
N ALA A 189 -10.79 29.41 2.03
CA ALA A 189 -10.66 30.87 2.03
C ALA A 189 -12.05 31.54 1.98
N GLY A 190 -12.95 31.02 1.14
CA GLY A 190 -14.34 31.45 1.06
C GLY A 190 -15.10 31.24 2.38
N CYS A 191 -14.91 30.09 3.04
CA CYS A 191 -15.50 29.85 4.35
C CYS A 191 -15.09 30.93 5.36
N GLN A 192 -13.79 31.20 5.46
CA GLN A 192 -13.24 32.24 6.34
C GLN A 192 -13.60 33.67 5.93
N ARG A 193 -14.13 33.88 4.72
CA ARG A 193 -14.35 35.20 4.11
C ARG A 193 -13.04 35.99 3.99
N VAL A 194 -11.97 35.31 3.60
CA VAL A 194 -10.73 35.98 3.24
C VAL A 194 -10.99 36.86 2.01
N SER A 195 -10.40 38.05 2.01
CA SER A 195 -10.43 38.97 0.87
C SER A 195 -8.98 39.36 0.56
N ILE A 196 -8.48 38.89 -0.57
CA ILE A 196 -7.14 39.19 -1.08
C ILE A 196 -7.31 39.79 -2.47
N SER A 197 -6.63 40.90 -2.74
CA SER A 197 -6.53 41.43 -4.10
C SER A 197 -5.78 40.44 -4.98
N PRO A 198 -6.37 39.99 -6.11
CA PRO A 198 -5.76 38.99 -6.97
C PRO A 198 -4.57 39.57 -7.74
N ASP A 199 -3.69 38.68 -8.21
CA ASP A 199 -2.63 38.97 -9.19
C ASP A 199 -1.63 40.06 -8.76
N THR A 200 -1.50 40.26 -7.44
CA THR A 200 -0.65 41.29 -6.83
C THR A 200 0.83 40.95 -6.95
N HIS A 201 1.71 41.96 -7.08
CA HIS A 201 3.15 41.73 -7.20
C HIS A 201 3.79 41.13 -5.94
N ARG A 202 3.29 41.48 -4.75
CA ARG A 202 3.79 40.97 -3.47
C ARG A 202 2.80 39.99 -2.87
N VAL A 203 3.32 38.94 -2.25
CA VAL A 203 2.48 37.98 -1.51
C VAL A 203 1.89 38.70 -0.29
N PRO A 204 0.55 38.76 -0.17
CA PRO A 204 -0.11 39.57 0.84
C PRO A 204 -0.15 38.90 2.22
N TYR A 205 -0.13 37.57 2.27
CA TYR A 205 -0.23 36.81 3.51
C TYR A 205 0.71 35.61 3.53
N HIS A 206 1.16 35.26 4.73
CA HIS A 206 1.94 34.07 5.01
C HIS A 206 1.21 33.23 6.05
N ILE A 207 0.87 31.99 5.71
CA ILE A 207 0.16 31.07 6.61
C ILE A 207 1.21 30.28 7.39
N SER A 208 1.17 30.43 8.71
CA SER A 208 1.89 29.54 9.62
C SER A 208 1.00 28.37 9.99
N PHE A 209 1.26 27.20 9.42
CA PHE A 209 0.65 25.96 9.92
C PHE A 209 1.39 25.57 11.19
N GLY A 210 0.71 25.70 12.34
CA GLY A 210 1.28 25.28 13.61
C GLY A 210 1.71 23.83 13.52
N SER A 211 3.02 23.58 13.58
CA SER A 211 3.58 22.24 13.65
C SER A 211 2.90 21.51 14.80
N ARG A 212 1.98 20.58 14.50
CA ARG A 212 1.61 19.52 15.43
C ARG A 212 2.71 18.46 15.42
N GLY A 213 3.94 18.90 15.63
CA GLY A 213 5.04 18.07 16.08
C GLY A 213 5.26 18.43 17.54
N SER A 214 4.65 17.68 18.45
CA SER A 214 4.98 17.75 19.86
C SER A 214 6.40 17.23 20.06
N THR A 215 7.40 18.07 19.81
CA THR A 215 8.70 17.95 20.47
C THR A 215 8.54 18.66 21.82
N PRO A 216 8.80 17.99 22.96
CA PRO A 216 8.78 18.67 24.23
C PRO A 216 10.00 19.58 24.27
N ALA A 217 9.77 20.88 24.09
CA ALA A 217 10.76 21.90 24.37
C ALA A 217 11.19 21.77 25.82
N GLY A 218 12.44 21.35 26.03
CA GLY A 218 13.08 21.27 27.33
C GLY A 218 13.06 22.63 28.01
N ARG A 219 12.18 22.76 29.00
CA ARG A 219 12.19 23.88 29.92
C ARG A 219 13.19 23.53 31.02
N GLN A 220 14.40 24.07 30.92
CA GLN A 220 15.35 24.09 32.03
C GLN A 220 14.66 24.70 33.26
N ARG A 221 14.44 23.87 34.27
CA ARG A 221 14.18 24.33 35.63
C ARG A 221 15.13 23.58 36.55
N SER A 222 16.14 24.30 36.99
CA SER A 222 17.12 23.92 38.01
C SER A 222 16.41 23.45 39.29
N THR A 223 16.73 22.23 39.73
CA THR A 223 16.39 21.67 41.04
C THR A 223 17.65 21.67 41.92
N PRO A 224 17.58 22.07 43.20
CA PRO A 224 18.60 21.72 44.18
C PRO A 224 18.24 20.41 44.89
N LYS A 225 19.30 19.70 45.26
CA LYS A 225 19.42 18.38 45.91
C LYS A 225 18.47 18.10 47.08
N ALA A 226 18.01 16.85 47.16
CA ALA A 226 17.89 16.08 48.41
C ALA A 226 17.96 14.56 48.10
N ASN A 227 18.59 13.80 49.02
CA ASN A 227 19.05 12.41 48.92
C ASN A 227 17.95 11.33 48.77
N PRO A 228 18.29 10.07 48.38
CA PRO A 228 17.30 9.05 48.01
C PRO A 228 16.85 8.20 49.21
N PRO A 229 15.60 7.73 49.24
CA PRO A 229 15.23 6.57 50.04
C PRO A 229 15.20 5.29 49.18
N SER A 230 16.09 4.38 49.56
CA SER A 230 16.03 2.91 49.63
C SER A 230 14.97 2.12 48.84
N ALA A 231 15.44 1.03 48.23
CA ALA A 231 14.66 -0.07 47.68
C ALA A 231 13.91 -0.86 48.77
N ALA A 232 12.64 -0.50 48.97
CA ALA A 232 11.60 -1.36 49.53
C ALA A 232 10.26 -0.83 48.98
N ASP A 233 9.28 -1.72 48.85
CA ASP A 233 7.91 -1.47 48.33
C ASP A 233 7.72 -1.85 46.86
N LEU A 234 8.12 -3.09 46.57
CA LEU A 234 7.36 -3.98 45.70
C LEU A 234 6.07 -4.43 46.42
N GLN A 235 5.05 -4.71 45.61
CA GLN A 235 3.82 -5.47 45.90
C GLN A 235 2.63 -4.66 46.46
N ASP A 236 1.67 -4.40 45.58
CA ASP A 236 0.30 -4.98 45.57
C ASP A 236 -0.56 -4.05 44.68
N PHE A 237 -1.50 -4.46 43.82
CA PHE A 237 -2.49 -5.53 43.81
C PHE A 237 -2.86 -5.82 42.33
N PHE A 238 -3.41 -7.02 42.12
CA PHE A 238 -4.21 -7.52 40.98
C PHE A 238 -4.85 -6.50 40.04
#